data_AF-A0A0H4IZL9-F1
#
_entry.id   AF-A0A0H4IZL9-F1
#
_cell.length_a   1.000
_cell.length_b   1.000
_cell.length_c   1.000
_cell.angle_alpha   90.00
_cell.angle_beta   90.00
_cell.angle_gamma   90.00
#
_symmetry.space_group_name_H-M   'P 1'
#
loop_
_entity.id
_entity.type
_entity.pdbx_description
1 polymer ?
#
loop_
_entity_poly.entity_id
_entity_poly.type
_entity_poly.pdbx_seq_one_letter_code
_entity_poly.pdbx_strand_id
1 'polypeptide(L)'
;MKLKFLLITLITVFMSSITYAEKKIYTEDEFLTIFNGKPKARVVKYLGEPDKKEIAVKPKGASKTIGRPTDNKDNKKKDKVDMWYYSNIVKSGKDTTWKSIEFTFINDRCMNIAFSN
;
A
#
# COMPACT_ATOMS: atom_id res chain seq x y z
N MET A 1 -27.67 26.79 -29.87
CA MET A 1 -26.24 26.58 -29.51
C MET A 1 -25.88 26.96 -28.06
N LYS A 2 -26.59 27.89 -27.40
CA LYS A 2 -26.24 28.37 -26.05
C LYS A 2 -26.44 27.35 -24.91
N LEU A 3 -27.44 26.46 -25.02
CA LEU A 3 -27.73 25.44 -24.00
C LEU A 3 -26.70 24.29 -23.97
N LYS A 4 -26.15 23.90 -25.13
CA LYS A 4 -25.07 22.90 -25.21
C LYS A 4 -23.76 23.41 -24.63
N PHE A 5 -23.46 24.70 -24.82
CA PHE A 5 -22.28 25.33 -24.20
C PHE A 5 -22.40 25.42 -22.68
N LEU A 6 -23.60 25.69 -22.15
CA LEU A 6 -23.87 25.76 -20.71
C LEU A 6 -23.80 24.39 -20.01
N LEU A 7 -24.14 23.31 -20.71
CA LEU A 7 -24.03 21.94 -20.20
C LEU A 7 -22.57 21.46 -20.17
N ILE A 8 -21.74 21.90 -21.11
CA ILE A 8 -20.31 21.54 -21.18
C ILE A 8 -19.52 22.23 -20.06
N THR A 9 -19.82 23.49 -19.73
CA THR A 9 -19.17 24.19 -18.60
C THR A 9 -19.52 23.60 -17.23
N LEU A 10 -20.72 23.02 -17.07
CA LEU A 10 -21.13 22.42 -15.79
C LEU A 10 -20.39 21.11 -15.49
N ILE A 11 -19.97 20.36 -16.52
CA ILE A 11 -19.22 19.09 -16.37
C ILE A 11 -17.76 19.37 -15.99
N THR A 12 -17.17 20.47 -16.44
CA THR A 12 -15.76 20.82 -16.13
C THR A 12 -15.52 21.27 -14.69
N VAL A 13 -16.55 21.74 -13.98
CA VAL A 13 -16.42 22.23 -12.58
C VAL A 13 -16.38 21.09 -11.56
N PHE A 14 -16.82 19.87 -11.92
CA PHE A 14 -16.82 18.72 -11.01
C PHE A 14 -15.47 17.99 -10.88
N MET A 15 -14.45 18.38 -11.66
CA MET A 15 -13.15 17.68 -11.68
C MET A 15 -12.04 18.34 -10.85
N SER A 16 -12.30 19.48 -10.19
CA SER A 16 -11.24 20.29 -9.58
C SER A 16 -11.41 20.53 -8.08
N SER A 17 -11.61 19.46 -7.32
CA SER A 17 -11.45 19.50 -5.85
C SER A 17 -10.67 18.29 -5.35
N ILE A 18 -9.48 18.07 -5.92
CA ILE A 18 -8.43 17.32 -5.23
C ILE A 18 -7.93 18.26 -4.11
N THR A 19 -8.65 18.26 -2.99
CA THR A 19 -8.15 18.86 -1.75
C THR A 19 -6.85 18.13 -1.41
N TYR A 20 -5.73 18.85 -1.49
CA TYR A 20 -4.44 18.38 -1.00
C TYR A 20 -4.51 18.45 0.52
N ALA A 21 -5.21 17.49 1.12
CA ALA A 21 -5.19 17.31 2.57
C ALA A 21 -3.73 17.08 2.96
N GLU A 22 -3.21 17.92 3.84
CA GLU A 22 -1.87 17.79 4.38
C GLU A 22 -1.72 16.37 4.94
N LYS A 23 -0.76 15.60 4.39
CA LYS A 23 -0.56 14.20 4.79
C LYS A 23 -0.22 14.17 6.27
N LYS A 24 -1.11 13.56 7.08
CA LYS A 24 -0.85 13.36 8.51
C LYS A 24 0.49 12.63 8.69
N ILE A 25 1.35 13.19 9.52
CA ILE A 25 2.61 12.55 9.92
C ILE A 25 2.37 11.79 11.23
N TYR A 26 2.68 10.50 11.22
CA TYR A 26 2.51 9.59 12.36
C TYR A 26 3.80 9.42 13.14
N THR A 27 3.71 9.09 14.43
CA THR A 27 4.83 8.42 15.12
C THR A 27 4.91 6.95 14.72
N GLU A 28 6.07 6.31 14.91
CA GLU A 28 6.21 4.87 14.60
C GLU A 28 5.20 4.01 15.37
N ASP A 29 5.08 4.22 16.68
CA ASP A 29 4.16 3.45 17.52
C ASP A 29 2.70 3.62 17.10
N GLU A 30 2.29 4.86 16.77
CA GLU A 30 0.95 5.15 16.27
C GLU A 30 0.73 4.42 14.93
N PHE A 31 1.69 4.51 14.03
CA PHE A 31 1.62 3.90 12.71
C PHE A 31 1.49 2.37 12.80
N LEU A 32 2.37 1.73 13.58
CA LEU A 32 2.34 0.28 13.78
C LEU A 32 1.03 -0.17 14.43
N THR A 33 0.52 0.57 15.43
CA THR A 33 -0.77 0.27 16.08
C THR A 33 -1.94 0.33 15.10
N ILE A 34 -1.96 1.33 14.21
CA ILE A 34 -3.05 1.53 13.25
C ILE A 34 -3.04 0.46 12.16
N PHE A 35 -1.86 0.06 11.67
CA PHE A 35 -1.75 -0.71 10.42
C PHE A 35 -1.24 -2.15 10.55
N ASN A 36 -0.49 -2.50 11.60
CA ASN A 36 0.05 -3.85 11.73
C ASN A 36 -1.08 -4.90 11.84
N GLY A 37 -0.99 -5.98 11.05
CA GLY A 37 -2.02 -7.02 10.95
C GLY A 37 -3.32 -6.61 10.26
N LYS A 38 -3.45 -5.36 9.80
CA LYS A 38 -4.71 -4.84 9.22
C LYS A 38 -4.83 -5.16 7.73
N PRO A 39 -6.05 -5.20 7.19
CA PRO A 39 -6.26 -5.40 5.77
C PRO A 39 -5.73 -4.22 4.95
N LYS A 40 -5.23 -4.50 3.76
CA LYS A 40 -4.76 -3.53 2.76
C LYS A 40 -5.77 -2.40 2.50
N ALA A 41 -7.06 -2.72 2.49
CA ALA A 41 -8.11 -1.72 2.33
C ALA A 41 -8.09 -0.62 3.42
N ARG A 42 -7.65 -0.94 4.64
CA ARG A 42 -7.45 0.06 5.70
C ARG A 42 -6.30 1.00 5.36
N VAL A 43 -5.22 0.48 4.80
CA VAL A 43 -4.06 1.29 4.40
C VAL A 43 -4.50 2.30 3.33
N VAL A 44 -5.20 1.84 2.29
CA VAL A 44 -5.75 2.74 1.24
C VAL A 44 -6.70 3.78 1.82
N LYS A 45 -7.59 3.38 2.75
CA LYS A 45 -8.56 4.30 3.36
C LYS A 45 -7.89 5.46 4.11
N TYR A 46 -6.78 5.22 4.80
CA TYR A 46 -6.13 6.22 5.64
C TYR A 46 -5.01 6.97 4.91
N LEU A 47 -4.23 6.28 4.08
CA LEU A 47 -3.01 6.81 3.47
C LEU A 47 -3.19 7.13 1.98
N GLY A 48 -4.29 6.68 1.36
CA GLY A 48 -4.45 6.72 -0.09
C GLY A 48 -3.61 5.66 -0.80
N GLU A 49 -3.43 5.86 -2.10
CA GLU A 49 -2.60 4.98 -2.92
C GLU A 49 -1.11 5.10 -2.54
N PRO A 50 -0.36 3.99 -2.55
CA PRO A 50 1.08 4.01 -2.29
C PRO A 50 1.85 4.65 -3.44
N ASP A 51 3.04 5.16 -3.12
CA ASP A 51 3.96 5.76 -4.08
C ASP A 51 4.50 4.71 -5.07
N LYS A 52 4.69 3.47 -4.59
CA LYS A 52 5.12 2.31 -5.41
C LYS A 52 4.45 1.02 -4.95
N LYS A 53 4.19 0.12 -5.90
CA LYS A 53 3.70 -1.24 -5.65
C LYS A 53 4.60 -2.26 -6.34
N GLU A 54 4.92 -3.33 -5.62
CA GLU A 54 5.58 -4.51 -6.15
C GLU A 54 4.76 -5.75 -5.78
N ILE A 55 4.81 -6.76 -6.65
CA ILE A 55 4.10 -8.03 -6.46
C ILE A 55 5.13 -9.13 -6.51
N ALA A 56 5.35 -9.79 -5.37
CA ALA A 56 6.19 -10.96 -5.29
C ALA A 56 5.31 -12.21 -5.41
N VAL A 57 5.22 -12.77 -6.62
CA VAL A 57 4.62 -14.10 -6.81
C VAL A 57 5.73 -15.13 -6.73
N LYS A 58 5.64 -16.08 -5.78
CA LYS A 58 6.58 -17.21 -5.72
C LYS A 58 6.63 -17.90 -7.10
N PRO A 59 7.82 -18.03 -7.73
CA PRO A 59 7.96 -18.68 -9.04
C PRO A 59 7.40 -20.10 -9.02
N LYS A 60 6.70 -20.51 -10.09
CA LYS A 60 6.29 -21.90 -10.29
C LYS A 60 7.55 -22.77 -10.30
N GLY A 61 7.74 -23.62 -9.29
CA GLY A 61 8.86 -24.58 -9.23
C GLY A 61 10.00 -24.23 -8.27
N ALA A 62 9.96 -23.13 -7.52
CA ALA A 62 11.00 -22.81 -6.53
C ALA A 62 11.16 -23.85 -5.40
N SER A 63 10.16 -24.69 -5.17
CA SER A 63 10.28 -25.84 -4.24
C SER A 63 11.05 -27.02 -4.84
N LYS A 64 11.34 -27.04 -6.15
CA LYS A 64 12.08 -28.15 -6.81
C LYS A 64 13.60 -28.09 -6.63
N THR A 65 14.15 -26.94 -6.24
CA THR A 65 15.59 -26.75 -5.98
C THR A 65 16.00 -27.06 -4.53
N ILE A 66 15.03 -27.25 -3.63
CA ILE A 66 15.27 -27.71 -2.26
C ILE A 66 15.12 -29.22 -2.27
N GLY A 67 16.21 -29.96 -2.09
CA GLY A 67 16.25 -31.44 -2.09
C GLY A 67 15.51 -32.12 -0.93
N ARG A 68 14.65 -31.39 -0.22
CA ARG A 68 13.82 -31.87 0.87
C ARG A 68 12.35 -31.76 0.45
N PRO A 69 11.54 -32.82 0.56
CA PRO A 69 10.11 -32.73 0.29
C PRO A 69 9.51 -31.64 1.18
N THR A 70 9.04 -30.54 0.58
CA THR A 70 8.16 -29.61 1.29
C THR A 70 6.78 -30.24 1.26
N ASP A 71 6.37 -30.81 2.38
CA ASP A 71 5.13 -31.57 2.48
C ASP A 71 3.91 -30.81 1.94
N ASN A 72 3.04 -31.57 1.27
CA ASN A 72 1.68 -31.27 0.79
C ASN A 72 1.49 -30.72 -0.64
N LYS A 73 1.48 -31.67 -1.58
CA LYS A 73 0.35 -32.02 -2.48
C LYS A 73 -0.72 -30.93 -2.70
N ASP A 74 -0.67 -30.34 -3.89
CA ASP A 74 -1.77 -30.08 -4.83
C ASP A 74 -2.95 -29.16 -4.51
N ASN A 75 -3.11 -28.53 -3.33
CA ASN A 75 -4.28 -27.62 -3.14
C ASN A 75 -4.10 -26.40 -2.22
N LYS A 76 -2.88 -26.06 -1.76
CA LYS A 76 -2.70 -24.79 -1.03
C LYS A 76 -2.64 -23.62 -2.01
N LYS A 77 -3.66 -22.76 -1.97
CA LYS A 77 -3.70 -21.46 -2.65
C LYS A 77 -2.37 -20.76 -2.37
N LYS A 78 -1.64 -20.41 -3.43
CA LYS A 78 -0.36 -19.73 -3.30
C LYS A 78 -0.58 -18.41 -2.56
N ASP A 79 0.26 -18.15 -1.57
CA ASP A 79 0.25 -16.86 -0.90
C ASP A 79 0.58 -15.77 -1.92
N LYS A 80 -0.31 -14.78 -1.99
CA LYS A 80 -0.08 -13.56 -2.76
C LYS A 80 0.67 -12.59 -1.86
N VAL A 81 1.90 -12.24 -2.25
CA VAL A 81 2.71 -11.25 -1.54
C VAL A 81 2.74 -9.97 -2.35
N ASP A 82 2.26 -8.89 -1.75
CA ASP A 82 2.31 -7.54 -2.34
C ASP A 82 3.13 -6.64 -1.42
N MET A 83 4.05 -5.85 -1.97
CA MET A 83 4.87 -4.89 -1.25
C MET A 83 4.51 -3.48 -1.67
N TRP A 84 4.12 -2.63 -0.73
CA TRP A 84 3.73 -1.24 -1.01
C TRP A 84 4.65 -0.28 -0.30
N TYR A 85 4.92 0.85 -0.95
CA TYR A 85 5.84 1.85 -0.43
C TYR A 85 5.17 3.20 -0.30
N TYR A 86 5.36 3.83 0.85
CA TYR A 86 5.02 5.21 1.11
C TYR A 86 6.27 5.97 1.56
N SER A 87 6.28 7.28 1.39
CA SER A 87 7.39 8.14 1.79
C SER A 87 6.93 9.29 2.67
N ASN A 88 7.79 9.68 3.63
CA ASN A 88 7.65 10.90 4.42
C ASN A 88 6.33 11.03 5.19
N ILE A 89 5.78 9.92 5.68
CA ILE A 89 4.54 9.91 6.49
C ILE A 89 4.74 9.42 7.92
N VAL A 90 5.94 8.95 8.28
CA VAL A 90 6.28 8.50 9.64
C VAL A 90 7.52 9.23 10.11
N LYS A 91 7.50 9.76 11.33
CA LYS A 91 8.66 10.42 11.95
C LYS A 91 9.78 9.40 12.20
N SER A 92 11.01 9.78 11.88
CA SER A 92 12.24 9.09 12.27
C SER A 92 13.00 9.82 13.39
N GLY A 93 12.60 11.05 13.69
CA GLY A 93 13.22 11.91 14.69
C GLY A 93 12.36 13.16 14.95
N LYS A 94 12.98 14.19 15.56
CA LYS A 94 12.26 15.43 15.92
C LYS A 94 11.69 16.15 14.69
N ASP A 95 12.54 16.33 13.68
CA ASP A 95 12.25 17.11 12.46
C ASP A 95 12.52 16.30 11.18
N THR A 96 12.61 14.98 11.30
CA THR A 96 12.92 14.06 10.19
C THR A 96 11.87 12.97 10.06
N THR A 97 11.68 12.50 8.83
CA THR A 97 10.78 11.39 8.48
C THR A 97 11.55 10.30 7.76
N TRP A 98 11.05 9.06 7.88
CA TRP A 98 11.52 7.96 7.06
C TRP A 98 11.23 8.23 5.59
N LYS A 99 12.26 8.09 4.73
CA LYS A 99 12.10 8.27 3.29
C LYS A 99 11.32 7.15 2.64
N SER A 100 11.36 5.95 3.22
CA SER A 100 10.60 4.80 2.75
C SER A 100 9.96 4.05 3.91
N ILE A 101 8.68 3.76 3.73
CA ILE A 101 7.85 2.93 4.59
C ILE A 101 7.32 1.80 3.73
N GLU A 102 7.85 0.60 3.94
CA GLU A 102 7.44 -0.60 3.21
C GLU A 102 6.37 -1.36 3.99
N PHE A 103 5.25 -1.67 3.34
CA PHE A 103 4.27 -2.64 3.79
C PHE A 103 4.45 -3.94 3.02
N THR A 104 4.62 -5.06 3.74
CA THR A 104 4.49 -6.39 3.14
C THR A 104 3.11 -6.96 3.47
N PHE A 105 2.30 -7.19 2.44
CA PHE A 105 1.01 -7.83 2.55
C PHE A 105 1.09 -9.29 2.14
N ILE A 106 0.52 -10.18 2.94
CA ILE A 106 0.27 -11.58 2.56
C ILE A 106 -1.24 -11.79 2.55
N ASN A 107 -1.79 -12.20 1.41
CA ASN A 107 -3.23 -12.41 1.22
C ASN A 107 -4.05 -11.20 1.72
N ASP A 108 -3.62 -10.00 1.32
CA ASP A 108 -4.22 -8.69 1.64
C ASP A 108 -4.20 -8.28 3.12
N ARG A 109 -3.45 -8.97 3.99
CA ARG A 109 -3.17 -8.52 5.36
C ARG A 109 -1.75 -8.03 5.52
N CYS A 110 -1.56 -6.90 6.20
CA CYS A 110 -0.25 -6.36 6.53
C CYS A 110 0.46 -7.30 7.52
N MET A 111 1.53 -7.95 7.08
CA MET A 111 2.30 -8.89 7.90
C MET A 111 3.60 -8.30 8.42
N ASN A 112 4.14 -7.29 7.72
CA ASN A 112 5.33 -6.58 8.14
C ASN A 112 5.28 -5.12 7.68
N ILE A 113 5.89 -4.25 8.47
CA ILE A 113 6.12 -2.85 8.16
C ILE A 113 7.61 -2.60 8.43
N ALA A 114 8.31 -2.00 7.47
CA ALA A 114 9.71 -1.64 7.59
C ALA A 114 9.92 -0.16 7.28
N PHE A 115 10.88 0.46 7.96
CA PHE A 115 11.25 1.86 7.81
C PHE A 115 12.70 1.97 7.33
N SER A 116 12.97 2.80 6.33
CA SER A 116 14.32 3.00 5.79
C SER A 116 14.54 4.41 5.22
N ASN A 117 15.82 4.78 5.08
CA ASN A 117 16.33 6.07 4.59
C ASN A 117 17.16 5.93 3.31
#